data_AF-A0A3E2UDQ6-F1
#
_entry.id   AF-A0A3E2UDQ6-F1
#
_cell.length_a   1.000
_cell.length_b   1.000
_cell.length_c   1.000
_cell.angle_alpha   90.00
_cell.angle_beta   90.00
_cell.angle_gamma   90.00
#
_symmetry.space_group_name_H-M   'P 1'
#
loop_
_entity.id
_entity.type
_entity.pdbx_description
1 polymer ?
#
loop_
_entity_poly.entity_id
_entity_poly.type
_entity_poly.pdbx_seq_one_letter_code
_entity_poly.pdbx_strand_id
1 'polypeptide(L)'
;MAKNVIITKTARKKLVQARAGIITLPKIVGMAFGSGGVNSKGEVVPPTDNQTTLTAEMYRKKIDGYSVLSDTSIRYECTLSESELAGKSISEIGLYDAANDLVCIKTFTAKGKDDDIQMTYTLDDVF
;
A
#
# COMPACT_ATOMS: atom_id res chain seq x y z
N MET A 1 10.08 -16.96 -0.83
CA MET A 1 9.34 -16.31 -1.94
C MET A 1 9.58 -14.82 -1.84
N ALA A 2 10.02 -14.17 -2.92
CA ALA A 2 10.22 -12.71 -2.91
C ALA A 2 8.86 -12.03 -2.65
N LYS A 3 8.78 -11.18 -1.63
CA LYS A 3 7.61 -10.31 -1.45
C LYS A 3 7.67 -9.27 -2.57
N ASN A 4 6.65 -9.19 -3.43
CA ASN A 4 6.54 -8.17 -4.48
C ASN A 4 6.16 -6.82 -3.86
N VAL A 5 7.05 -6.28 -3.03
CA VAL A 5 6.90 -5.03 -2.28
C VAL A 5 8.10 -4.14 -2.53
N ILE A 6 7.85 -2.85 -2.73
CA ILE A 6 8.89 -1.83 -2.91
C ILE A 6 8.61 -0.61 -2.03
N ILE A 7 9.69 0.04 -1.61
CA ILE A 7 9.65 1.41 -1.07
C ILE A 7 9.86 2.36 -2.25
N THR A 8 8.96 3.32 -2.44
CA THR A 8 9.01 4.22 -3.60
C THR A 8 10.20 5.18 -3.51
N LYS A 9 10.64 5.70 -4.65
CA LYS A 9 11.64 6.77 -4.73
C LYS A 9 11.17 8.01 -3.97
N THR A 10 9.87 8.29 -3.97
CA THR A 10 9.26 9.38 -3.19
C THR A 10 9.48 9.19 -1.70
N ALA A 11 9.25 7.99 -1.16
CA ALA A 11 9.51 7.68 0.24
C ALA A 11 10.98 7.88 0.60
N ARG A 12 11.90 7.31 -0.20
CA ARG A 12 13.35 7.46 0.04
C ARG A 12 13.79 8.91 0.01
N LYS A 13 13.29 9.71 -0.95
CA LYS A 13 13.54 11.15 -1.04
C LYS A 13 13.06 11.88 0.22
N LYS A 14 11.83 11.62 0.67
CA LYS A 14 11.29 12.23 1.89
C LYS A 14 12.11 11.85 3.12
N LEU A 15 12.50 10.58 3.25
CA LEU A 15 13.31 10.10 4.37
C LEU A 15 14.65 10.83 4.45
N VAL A 16 15.39 10.96 3.35
CA VAL A 16 16.69 11.67 3.35
C VAL A 16 16.51 13.17 3.59
N GLN A 17 15.45 13.79 3.06
CA GLN A 17 15.14 15.20 3.31
C GLN A 17 14.77 15.46 4.77
N ALA A 18 14.02 14.55 5.39
CA ALA A 18 13.66 14.65 6.80
C ALA A 18 14.89 14.51 7.70
N ARG A 19 15.78 13.55 7.39
CA ARG A 19 17.06 13.39 8.10
C ARG A 19 17.97 14.63 7.98
N ALA A 20 17.90 15.33 6.85
CA ALA A 20 18.63 16.59 6.65
C ALA A 20 17.95 17.81 7.32
N GLY A 21 16.78 17.64 7.96
CA GLY A 21 16.02 18.73 8.58
C GLY A 21 15.28 19.63 7.59
N ILE A 22 15.16 19.24 6.32
CA ILE A 22 14.49 20.03 5.27
C ILE A 22 12.97 19.94 5.39
N ILE A 23 12.47 18.77 5.77
CA ILE A 23 11.03 18.53 5.96
C ILE A 23 10.78 17.81 7.28
N THR A 24 9.56 17.90 7.80
CA THR A 24 9.05 16.90 8.74
C THR A 24 8.58 15.68 7.94
N LEU A 25 9.04 14.47 8.30
CA LEU A 25 8.63 13.25 7.60
C LEU A 25 7.11 13.05 7.74
N PRO A 26 6.34 13.03 6.64
CA PRO A 26 4.89 12.84 6.72
C PRO A 26 4.57 11.44 7.27
N LYS A 27 3.67 11.37 8.24
CA LYS A 27 3.18 10.09 8.77
C LYS A 27 2.31 9.37 7.73
N ILE A 28 2.26 8.04 7.81
CA ILE A 28 1.28 7.24 7.08
C ILE A 28 -0.13 7.56 7.57
N VAL A 29 -1.08 7.68 6.63
CA VAL A 29 -2.48 7.98 6.96
C VAL A 29 -3.48 7.02 6.33
N GLY A 30 -3.08 6.22 5.33
CA GLY A 30 -4.01 5.29 4.70
C GLY A 30 -3.38 4.29 3.73
N MET A 31 -4.25 3.45 3.18
CA MET A 31 -3.95 2.50 2.10
C MET A 31 -4.78 2.84 0.85
N ALA A 32 -4.11 2.81 -0.30
CA ALA A 32 -4.71 2.77 -1.62
C ALA A 32 -4.86 1.31 -2.06
N PHE A 33 -5.93 1.01 -2.79
CA PHE A 33 -6.27 -0.33 -3.29
C PHE A 33 -6.52 -0.27 -4.79
N GLY A 34 -6.03 -1.27 -5.52
CA GLY A 34 -6.16 -1.33 -6.97
C GLY A 34 -6.17 -2.75 -7.53
N SER A 35 -6.41 -2.84 -8.83
CA SER A 35 -6.53 -4.11 -9.56
C SER A 35 -5.42 -4.35 -10.58
N GLY A 36 -4.42 -3.47 -10.68
CA GLY A 36 -3.38 -3.50 -11.69
C GLY A 36 -2.10 -4.27 -11.30
N GLY A 37 -2.12 -5.04 -10.21
CA GLY A 37 -0.98 -5.82 -9.75
C GLY A 37 -0.76 -7.16 -10.47
N VAL A 38 -1.61 -7.51 -11.44
CA VAL A 38 -1.51 -8.74 -12.24
C VAL A 38 -1.62 -8.43 -13.73
N ASN A 39 -0.99 -9.26 -14.57
CA ASN A 39 -1.13 -9.18 -16.03
C ASN A 39 -2.40 -9.91 -16.53
N SER A 40 -2.62 -9.94 -17.84
CA SER A 40 -3.77 -10.60 -18.47
C SER A 40 -3.83 -12.12 -18.25
N LYS A 41 -2.74 -12.75 -17.81
CA LYS A 41 -2.68 -14.18 -17.44
C LYS A 41 -2.88 -14.43 -15.95
N GLY A 42 -3.10 -13.37 -15.16
CA GLY A 42 -3.22 -13.46 -13.70
C GLY A 42 -1.87 -13.59 -12.97
N GLU A 43 -0.76 -13.41 -13.67
CA GLU A 43 0.58 -13.46 -13.06
C GLU A 43 0.90 -12.11 -12.40
N VAL A 44 1.50 -12.14 -11.22
CA VAL A 44 1.80 -10.92 -10.46
C VAL A 44 2.88 -10.10 -11.17
N VAL A 45 2.59 -8.83 -11.42
CA VAL A 45 3.53 -7.85 -12.00
C VAL A 45 4.20 -7.12 -10.84
N PRO A 46 5.53 -7.19 -10.69
CA PRO A 46 6.23 -6.44 -9.64
C PRO A 46 6.04 -4.93 -9.80
N PRO A 47 5.83 -4.18 -8.70
CA PRO A 47 5.77 -2.73 -8.76
C PRO A 47 7.16 -2.15 -9.08
N THR A 48 7.18 -0.92 -9.60
CA THR A 48 8.41 -0.14 -9.82
C THR A 48 8.51 0.99 -8.82
N ASP A 49 9.74 1.37 -8.45
CA ASP A 49 9.96 2.36 -7.40
C ASP A 49 9.63 3.80 -7.81
N ASN A 50 9.50 4.09 -9.11
CA ASN A 50 9.13 5.40 -9.63
C ASN A 50 7.61 5.63 -9.70
N GLN A 51 6.79 4.63 -9.35
CA GLN A 51 5.34 4.78 -9.30
C GLN A 51 4.93 5.84 -8.26
N THR A 52 4.09 6.77 -8.69
CA THR A 52 3.41 7.76 -7.85
C THR A 52 1.95 7.40 -7.59
N THR A 53 1.40 6.46 -8.36
CA THR A 53 0.04 5.91 -8.25
C THR A 53 0.07 4.39 -8.39
N LEU A 54 -0.99 3.73 -7.95
CA LEU A 54 -1.24 2.33 -8.33
C LEU A 54 -1.53 2.23 -9.83
N THR A 55 -1.31 1.06 -10.41
CA THR A 55 -1.47 0.83 -11.86
C THR A 55 -2.94 0.98 -12.29
N ALA A 56 -3.87 0.50 -11.46
CA ALA A 56 -5.30 0.68 -11.61
C ALA A 56 -5.92 0.93 -10.22
N GLU A 57 -5.67 2.13 -9.68
CA GLU A 57 -6.22 2.56 -8.39
C GLU A 57 -7.75 2.62 -8.43
N MET A 58 -8.41 2.07 -7.40
CA MET A 58 -9.87 2.02 -7.29
C MET A 58 -10.39 2.73 -6.03
N TYR A 59 -9.62 2.71 -4.94
CA TYR A 59 -10.09 3.23 -3.66
C TYR A 59 -8.93 3.63 -2.75
N ARG A 60 -9.19 4.60 -1.85
CA ARG A 60 -8.29 4.97 -0.75
C ARG A 60 -9.07 4.99 0.55
N LYS A 61 -8.49 4.42 1.60
CA LYS A 61 -9.07 4.39 2.94
C LYS A 61 -8.02 4.71 3.99
N LYS A 62 -8.43 5.41 5.05
CA LYS A 62 -7.57 5.62 6.23
C LYS A 62 -7.25 4.27 6.86
N ILE A 63 -6.03 4.13 7.38
CA ILE A 63 -5.65 2.96 8.18
C ILE A 63 -6.49 2.90 9.45
N ASP A 64 -6.77 1.69 9.91
CA ASP A 64 -7.39 1.44 11.21
C ASP A 64 -6.38 1.68 12.33
N GLY A 65 -5.12 1.38 12.07
CA GLY A 65 -4.03 1.58 13.02
C GLY A 65 -2.71 0.99 12.55
N TYR A 66 -1.78 0.84 13.50
CA TYR A 66 -0.50 0.18 13.28
C TYR A 66 -0.05 -0.60 14.51
N SER A 67 0.87 -1.54 14.31
CA SER A 67 1.59 -2.28 15.35
C SER A 67 3.09 -2.24 15.09
N VAL A 68 3.88 -2.21 16.17
CA VAL A 68 5.34 -2.30 16.09
C VAL A 68 5.72 -3.77 15.97
N LEU A 69 6.40 -4.15 14.88
CA LEU A 69 6.87 -5.52 14.67
C LEU A 69 8.30 -5.72 15.18
N SER A 70 9.15 -4.69 15.02
CA SER A 70 10.55 -4.66 15.48
C SER A 70 11.06 -3.22 15.53
N ASP A 71 12.33 -3.05 15.92
CA ASP A 71 13.02 -1.75 15.95
C ASP A 71 13.01 -1.00 14.61
N THR A 72 12.86 -1.73 13.49
CA THR A 72 12.88 -1.17 12.13
C THR A 72 11.68 -1.61 11.29
N SER A 73 10.58 -2.04 11.90
CA SER A 73 9.40 -2.50 11.17
C SER A 73 8.09 -2.13 11.85
N ILE A 74 7.22 -1.46 11.12
CA ILE A 74 5.85 -1.12 11.52
C ILE A 74 4.88 -1.84 10.59
N ARG A 75 3.83 -2.44 11.13
CA ARG A 75 2.72 -2.99 10.34
C ARG A 75 1.53 -2.04 10.40
N TYR A 76 1.04 -1.64 9.24
CA TYR A 76 -0.21 -0.90 9.10
C TYR A 76 -1.35 -1.85 8.76
N GLU A 77 -2.55 -1.52 9.23
CA GLU A 77 -3.76 -2.31 9.02
C GLU A 77 -4.88 -1.43 8.46
N CYS A 78 -5.65 -1.97 7.52
CA CYS A 78 -6.83 -1.33 6.96
C CYS A 78 -7.87 -2.39 6.58
N THR A 79 -9.07 -2.24 7.12
CA THR A 79 -10.20 -3.13 6.89
C THR A 79 -11.14 -2.52 5.86
N LEU A 80 -11.40 -3.23 4.77
CA LEU A 80 -12.48 -2.91 3.85
C LEU A 80 -13.79 -3.50 4.38
N SER A 81 -14.79 -2.66 4.60
CA SER A 81 -16.13 -3.09 4.99
C SER A 81 -16.79 -3.90 3.88
N GLU A 82 -17.92 -4.52 4.18
CA GLU A 82 -18.76 -5.29 3.24
C GLU A 82 -18.98 -4.54 1.92
N SER A 83 -19.47 -3.31 1.99
CA SER A 83 -19.78 -2.48 0.82
C SER A 83 -18.56 -1.90 0.08
N GLU A 84 -17.39 -1.80 0.70
CA GLU A 84 -16.23 -1.13 0.10
C GLU A 84 -15.51 -2.05 -0.88
N LEU A 85 -15.46 -1.71 -2.17
CA LEU A 85 -14.90 -2.60 -3.20
C LEU A 85 -15.62 -3.96 -3.33
N ALA A 86 -16.90 -4.03 -2.95
CA ALA A 86 -17.78 -5.16 -3.22
C ALA A 86 -17.78 -5.53 -4.72
N GLY A 87 -17.63 -6.83 -5.02
CA GLY A 87 -17.57 -7.36 -6.38
C GLY A 87 -16.30 -6.97 -7.16
N LYS A 88 -15.31 -6.36 -6.51
CA LYS A 88 -14.03 -6.00 -7.14
C LYS A 88 -12.95 -7.04 -6.83
N SER A 89 -11.92 -7.04 -7.66
CA SER A 89 -10.72 -7.84 -7.47
C SER A 89 -9.54 -6.93 -7.16
N ILE A 90 -8.85 -7.21 -6.05
CA ILE A 90 -7.77 -6.39 -5.53
C ILE A 90 -6.46 -7.16 -5.71
N SER A 91 -5.47 -6.53 -6.34
CA SER A 91 -4.18 -7.16 -6.65
C SER A 91 -2.98 -6.25 -6.36
N GLU A 92 -3.22 -5.00 -5.96
CA GLU A 92 -2.19 -4.07 -5.53
C GLU A 92 -2.69 -3.19 -4.39
N ILE A 93 -1.77 -2.88 -3.47
CA ILE A 93 -2.00 -2.01 -2.32
C ILE A 93 -0.81 -1.07 -2.19
N GLY A 94 -1.07 0.18 -1.83
CA GLY A 94 -0.01 1.13 -1.49
C GLY A 94 -0.30 1.85 -0.18
N LEU A 95 0.72 2.04 0.65
CA LEU A 95 0.62 2.98 1.79
C LEU A 95 0.78 4.40 1.24
N TYR A 96 -0.08 5.30 1.70
CA TYR A 96 0.06 6.73 1.43
C TYR A 96 0.23 7.54 2.71
N ASP A 97 1.04 8.59 2.60
CA ASP A 97 1.34 9.49 3.69
C ASP A 97 0.41 10.71 3.73
N ALA A 98 0.56 11.56 4.74
CA ALA A 98 -0.26 12.75 4.94
C ALA A 98 -0.20 13.77 3.79
N ALA A 99 0.78 13.66 2.87
CA ALA A 99 0.85 14.45 1.66
C ALA A 99 0.20 13.75 0.44
N ASN A 100 -0.49 12.63 0.67
CA ASN A 100 -1.14 11.77 -0.34
C ASN A 100 -0.20 11.05 -1.32
N ASP A 101 1.10 11.03 -1.02
CA ASP A 101 2.08 10.31 -1.84
C ASP A 101 2.15 8.83 -1.47
N LEU A 102 2.24 7.96 -2.48
CA LEU A 102 2.53 6.54 -2.26
C LEU A 102 3.98 6.35 -1.82
N VAL A 103 4.16 5.68 -0.69
CA VAL A 103 5.49 5.46 -0.08
C VAL A 103 5.94 4.01 -0.11
N CYS A 104 4.99 3.08 -0.12
CA CYS A 104 5.23 1.65 -0.24
C CYS A 104 4.16 1.07 -1.15
N ILE A 105 4.54 0.17 -2.07
CA ILE A 105 3.61 -0.49 -2.98
C ILE A 105 3.88 -1.98 -2.94
N LYS A 106 2.81 -2.78 -2.88
CA LYS A 106 2.86 -4.23 -2.96
C LYS A 106 1.85 -4.73 -3.98
N THR A 107 2.29 -5.62 -4.84
CA THR A 107 1.42 -6.38 -5.76
C THR A 107 1.34 -7.84 -5.32
N PHE A 108 0.22 -8.49 -5.62
CA PHE A 108 -0.07 -9.86 -5.22
C PHE A 108 -1.12 -10.47 -6.15
N THR A 109 -1.35 -11.78 -6.00
CA THR A 109 -2.39 -12.47 -6.77
C THR A 109 -3.76 -11.91 -6.44
N ALA A 110 -4.59 -11.72 -7.47
CA ALA A 110 -5.87 -11.04 -7.33
C ALA A 110 -6.77 -11.71 -6.27
N LYS A 111 -7.36 -10.89 -5.40
CA LYS A 111 -8.29 -11.29 -4.34
C LYS A 111 -9.65 -10.68 -4.65
N GLY A 112 -10.60 -11.53 -5.03
CA GLY A 112 -12.00 -11.13 -5.15
C GLY A 112 -12.58 -10.81 -3.77
N LYS A 113 -13.46 -9.81 -3.72
CA LYS A 113 -14.16 -9.42 -2.51
C LYS A 113 -15.67 -9.51 -2.73
N ASP A 114 -16.31 -10.37 -1.97
CA ASP A 114 -17.77 -10.50 -1.92
C ASP A 114 -18.38 -9.35 -1.12
N ASP A 115 -19.65 -9.05 -1.39
CA ASP A 115 -20.38 -7.89 -0.85
C ASP A 115 -20.85 -8.06 0.59
N ASP A 116 -20.77 -9.29 1.13
CA ASP A 116 -21.16 -9.68 2.49
C ASP A 116 -19.96 -10.03 3.40
N ILE A 117 -18.73 -9.80 2.93
CA ILE A 117 -17.50 -10.13 3.66
C ILE A 117 -16.68 -8.88 3.95
N GLN A 118 -16.06 -8.79 5.12
CA GLN A 118 -15.01 -7.79 5.41
C GLN A 118 -13.62 -8.36 5.12
N MET A 119 -12.71 -7.52 4.63
CA MET A 119 -11.33 -7.93 4.34
C MET A 119 -10.32 -6.97 4.96
N THR A 120 -9.52 -7.49 5.87
CA THR A 120 -8.43 -6.75 6.51
C THR A 120 -7.12 -6.98 5.76
N TYR A 121 -6.47 -5.88 5.40
CA TYR A 121 -5.18 -5.88 4.72
C TYR A 121 -4.10 -5.30 5.62
N THR A 122 -2.93 -5.92 5.57
CA THR A 122 -1.75 -5.45 6.30
C THR A 122 -0.59 -5.18 5.37
N LEU A 123 0.11 -4.07 5.60
CA LEU A 123 1.36 -3.77 4.91
C LEU A 123 2.46 -3.39 5.91
N ASP A 124 3.61 -4.03 5.75
CA ASP A 124 4.79 -3.77 6.57
C ASP A 124 5.60 -2.65 5.92
N ASP A 125 5.93 -1.63 6.70
CA ASP A 125 6.87 -0.57 6.35
C ASP A 125 8.20 -0.85 7.05
N VAL A 126 9.25 -1.07 6.27
CA VAL A 126 10.53 -1.65 6.73
C VAL A 126 11.69 -0.84 6.15
N PHE A 127 12.61 -0.43 7.02
CA PHE A 127 13.80 0.36 6.66
C PHE A 127 15.09 -0.22 7.26
#